data_AF-A0A969FNR0-F1
#
_entry.id   AF-A0A969FNR0-F1
#
_cell.length_a   1.000
_cell.length_b   1.000
_cell.length_c   1.000
_cell.angle_alpha   90.00
_cell.angle_beta   90.00
_cell.angle_gamma   90.00
#
_symmetry.space_group_name_H-M   'P 1'
#
loop_
_entity.id
_entity.type
_entity.pdbx_description
1 polymer ?
#
loop_
_entity_poly.entity_id
_entity_poly.type
_entity_poly.pdbx_seq_one_letter_code
_entity_poly.pdbx_strand_id
1 'polypeptide(L)'
;MRARIAKYRSRPLVVGEDPVIGCLMITQPVFFPDASWVAQPRDWPKNVVAGKRYDLQKDEGQRIWRACLTNAPVALVDATTAIPAAAAAPGAAIPPPQSPPPGRRSARRSRG
;
A
#
# COMPACT_ATOMS: atom_id res chain seq x y z
N MET A 1 5.67 18.67 -0.98
CA MET A 1 5.29 17.24 -0.91
C MET A 1 3.77 17.05 -0.78
N ARG A 2 3.08 17.63 0.23
CA ARG A 2 1.63 17.46 0.47
C ARG A 2 0.72 17.73 -0.75
N ALA A 3 0.96 18.82 -1.49
CA ALA A 3 0.20 19.15 -2.70
C ALA A 3 0.27 18.06 -3.79
N ARG A 4 1.42 17.36 -3.92
CA ARG A 4 1.56 16.23 -4.86
C ARG A 4 0.81 15.00 -4.39
N ILE A 5 0.81 14.72 -3.09
CA ILE A 5 0.04 13.61 -2.50
C ILE A 5 -1.46 13.86 -2.72
N ALA A 6 -1.93 15.08 -2.46
CA ALA A 6 -3.32 15.48 -2.69
C ALA A 6 -3.78 15.24 -4.14
N LYS A 7 -2.89 15.46 -5.13
CA LYS A 7 -3.17 15.23 -6.55
C LYS A 7 -3.48 13.76 -6.88
N TYR A 8 -2.82 12.80 -6.23
CA TYR A 8 -2.92 11.37 -6.57
C TYR A 8 -3.82 10.56 -5.64
N ARG A 9 -4.27 11.12 -4.52
CA ARG A 9 -5.21 10.42 -3.63
C ARG A 9 -6.62 10.49 -4.19
N SER A 10 -7.32 9.36 -4.18
CA SER A 10 -8.74 9.30 -4.53
C SER A 10 -9.63 10.02 -3.50
N ARG A 11 -9.18 10.11 -2.24
CA ARG A 11 -9.83 10.86 -1.17
C ARG A 11 -9.13 12.22 -0.98
N PRO A 12 -9.85 13.35 -1.08
CA PRO A 12 -9.30 14.69 -0.83
C PRO A 12 -8.79 14.86 0.60
N LEU A 13 -7.74 15.68 0.78
CA LEU A 13 -7.25 16.05 2.11
C LEU A 13 -8.05 17.23 2.67
N VAL A 14 -8.40 17.16 3.95
CA VAL A 14 -8.96 18.30 4.68
C VAL A 14 -7.84 19.32 4.94
N VAL A 15 -8.20 20.61 5.00
CA VAL A 15 -7.23 21.69 5.30
C VAL A 15 -6.57 21.42 6.65
N GLY A 16 -5.25 21.29 6.65
CA GLY A 16 -4.46 20.98 7.85
C GLY A 16 -4.17 19.48 8.05
N GLU A 17 -4.87 18.57 7.37
CA GLU A 17 -4.70 17.10 7.50
C GLU A 17 -3.35 16.64 6.95
N ASP A 18 -2.52 16.01 7.79
CA ASP A 18 -1.29 15.37 7.33
C ASP A 18 -1.61 13.97 6.79
N PRO A 19 -1.40 13.71 5.48
CA PRO A 19 -1.78 12.43 4.89
C PRO A 19 -1.00 11.27 5.48
N VAL A 20 -1.71 10.28 6.02
CA VAL A 20 -1.12 8.98 6.36
C VAL A 20 -0.71 8.27 5.06
N ILE A 21 0.58 7.99 4.95
CA ILE A 21 1.18 7.16 3.90
C ILE A 21 1.47 5.80 4.52
N GLY A 22 0.75 4.78 4.08
CA GLY A 22 1.02 3.41 4.49
C GLY A 22 2.28 2.86 3.81
N CYS A 23 2.86 1.83 4.40
CA CYS A 23 3.89 1.00 3.80
C CYS A 23 3.36 -0.44 3.71
N LEU A 24 3.58 -1.10 2.58
CA LEU A 24 3.38 -2.54 2.44
C LEU A 24 4.76 -3.19 2.40
N MET A 25 5.14 -3.85 3.49
CA MET A 25 6.39 -4.61 3.57
C MET A 25 6.13 -6.06 3.17
N ILE A 26 6.87 -6.56 2.19
CA ILE A 26 6.81 -7.96 1.77
C ILE A 26 8.03 -8.66 2.37
N THR A 27 7.80 -9.58 3.31
CA THR A 27 8.84 -10.37 3.97
C THR A 27 8.89 -11.76 3.36
N GLN A 28 10.10 -12.28 3.12
CA GLN A 28 10.35 -13.62 2.58
C GLN A 28 9.73 -13.87 1.19
N PRO A 29 10.07 -13.04 0.17
CA PRO A 29 9.63 -13.30 -1.20
C PRO A 29 10.25 -14.60 -1.73
N VAL A 30 9.50 -15.23 -2.62
CA VAL A 30 9.86 -16.48 -3.27
C VAL A 30 10.11 -16.15 -4.74
N PHE A 31 11.28 -16.52 -5.24
CA PHE A 31 11.64 -16.30 -6.63
C PHE A 31 11.61 -17.62 -7.37
N PHE A 32 10.94 -17.62 -8.52
CA PHE A 32 10.89 -18.75 -9.42
C PHE A 32 12.09 -18.71 -10.38
N PRO A 33 12.70 -19.86 -10.72
CA PRO A 33 13.64 -19.92 -11.84
C PRO A 33 12.94 -19.57 -13.16
N ASP A 34 13.71 -19.11 -14.14
CA ASP A 34 13.20 -18.60 -15.42
C ASP A 34 12.25 -19.58 -16.14
N ALA A 35 12.55 -20.88 -16.06
CA ALA A 35 11.72 -21.93 -16.65
C ALA A 35 10.32 -22.07 -16.00
N SER A 36 10.10 -21.52 -14.81
CA SER A 36 8.83 -21.56 -14.09
C SER A 36 8.26 -20.17 -13.80
N TRP A 37 8.68 -19.17 -14.57
CA TRP A 37 8.03 -17.86 -14.53
C TRP A 37 6.54 -17.95 -14.90
N VAL A 38 5.72 -17.23 -14.14
CA VAL A 38 4.29 -17.14 -14.42
C VAL A 38 4.06 -16.08 -15.48
N ALA A 39 3.38 -16.47 -16.57
CA ALA A 39 3.05 -15.53 -17.64
C ALA A 39 2.18 -14.38 -17.13
N GLN A 40 2.57 -13.16 -17.47
CA GLN A 40 1.88 -11.91 -17.13
C GLN A 40 0.38 -11.97 -17.46
N PRO A 41 -0.50 -11.30 -16.69
CA PRO A 41 -1.90 -11.17 -17.06
C PRO A 41 -2.09 -10.60 -18.47
N ARG A 42 -3.06 -11.15 -19.22
CA ARG A 42 -3.40 -10.66 -20.57
C ARG A 42 -3.86 -9.20 -20.58
N ASP A 43 -4.46 -8.76 -19.49
CA ASP A 43 -5.03 -7.43 -19.30
C ASP A 43 -4.10 -6.52 -18.47
N TRP A 44 -2.79 -6.81 -18.44
CA TRP A 44 -1.82 -6.01 -17.71
C TRP A 44 -1.55 -4.65 -18.40
N PRO A 45 -1.82 -3.52 -17.73
CA PRO A 45 -1.52 -2.20 -18.30
C PRO A 45 -0.02 -2.00 -18.49
N LYS A 46 0.38 -1.27 -19.54
CA LYS A 46 1.78 -0.89 -19.76
C LYS A 46 2.36 -0.01 -18.64
N ASN A 47 1.50 0.80 -17.99
CA ASN A 47 1.89 1.77 -16.96
C ASN A 47 1.02 1.61 -15.70
N VAL A 48 1.20 0.51 -14.96
CA VAL A 48 0.50 0.27 -13.68
C VAL A 48 1.15 1.10 -12.57
N VAL A 49 0.56 2.26 -12.27
CA VAL A 49 1.00 3.15 -11.17
C VAL A 49 0.09 3.08 -9.93
N ALA A 50 -0.96 2.26 -10.02
CA ALA A 50 -1.88 1.96 -8.92
C ALA A 50 -2.02 0.45 -8.78
N GLY A 51 -2.15 -0.06 -7.56
CA GLY A 51 -2.31 -1.49 -7.31
C GLY A 51 -3.50 -2.06 -8.07
N LYS A 52 -3.30 -3.16 -8.82
CA LYS A 52 -4.36 -3.91 -9.48
C LYS A 52 -4.71 -5.13 -8.63
N ARG A 53 -6.01 -5.41 -8.49
CA ARG A 53 -6.53 -6.56 -7.75
C ARG A 53 -7.18 -7.53 -8.73
N TYR A 54 -7.03 -8.83 -8.47
CA TYR A 54 -7.71 -9.89 -9.20
C TYR A 54 -8.48 -10.76 -8.21
N ASP A 55 -9.60 -11.31 -8.67
CA ASP A 55 -10.31 -12.38 -7.97
C ASP A 55 -9.52 -13.69 -8.17
N LEU A 56 -9.05 -14.31 -7.08
CA LEU A 56 -8.27 -15.54 -7.13
C LEU A 56 -9.10 -16.77 -7.55
N GLN A 57 -10.42 -16.63 -7.65
CA GLN A 57 -11.33 -17.71 -8.05
C GLN A 57 -11.80 -17.60 -9.50
N LYS A 58 -11.41 -16.55 -10.23
CA LYS A 58 -11.86 -16.30 -11.61
C LYS A 58 -10.73 -15.85 -12.53
N ASP A 59 -10.88 -16.17 -13.82
CA ASP A 59 -10.11 -15.64 -14.94
C ASP A 59 -8.58 -15.64 -14.70
N GLU A 60 -7.93 -14.51 -14.97
CA GLU A 60 -6.48 -14.32 -14.84
C GLU A 60 -5.99 -14.46 -13.40
N GLY A 61 -6.81 -14.07 -12.41
CA GLY A 61 -6.46 -14.19 -11.00
C GLY A 61 -6.31 -15.65 -10.58
N GLN A 62 -7.28 -16.50 -10.94
CA GLN A 62 -7.21 -17.94 -10.69
C GLN A 62 -6.06 -18.59 -11.45
N ARG A 63 -5.86 -18.25 -12.72
CA ARG A 63 -4.78 -18.80 -13.54
C ARG A 63 -3.41 -18.56 -12.89
N ILE A 64 -3.14 -17.33 -12.51
CA ILE A 64 -1.85 -16.93 -11.93
C ILE A 64 -1.68 -17.52 -10.55
N TRP A 65 -2.73 -17.49 -9.73
CA TRP A 65 -2.69 -18.08 -8.39
C TRP A 65 -2.33 -19.56 -8.43
N ARG A 66 -2.98 -20.33 -9.31
CA ARG A 66 -2.68 -21.77 -9.48
C ARG A 66 -1.26 -21.99 -9.99
N ALA A 67 -0.80 -21.20 -10.96
CA ALA A 67 0.58 -21.30 -11.45
C ALA A 67 1.61 -21.03 -10.34
N CYS A 68 1.38 -20.02 -9.49
CA CYS A 68 2.23 -19.76 -8.34
C CYS A 68 2.24 -20.93 -7.35
N LEU A 69 1.07 -21.51 -7.04
CA LEU A 69 0.99 -22.67 -6.15
C LEU A 69 1.70 -23.91 -6.71
N THR A 70 1.60 -24.14 -8.02
CA THR A 70 2.30 -25.25 -8.69
C THR A 70 3.82 -25.05 -8.69
N ASN A 71 4.28 -23.82 -8.83
CA ASN A 71 5.72 -23.51 -8.97
C ASN A 71 6.40 -23.20 -7.63
N ALA A 72 5.63 -22.99 -6.57
CA ALA A 72 6.16 -22.74 -5.23
C ALA A 72 6.94 -23.97 -4.74
N PRO A 73 8.19 -23.79 -4.25
CA PRO A 73 8.93 -24.89 -3.67
C PRO A 73 8.24 -25.42 -2.42
N VAL A 74 8.23 -26.74 -2.28
CA VAL A 74 7.55 -27.49 -1.22
C VAL A 74 7.92 -26.97 0.19
N ALA A 75 9.16 -26.50 0.39
CA ALA A 75 9.61 -25.97 1.68
C ALA A 75 8.81 -24.75 2.20
N LEU A 76 8.04 -24.06 1.35
CA LEU A 76 7.25 -22.90 1.75
C LEU A 76 5.81 -23.23 2.12
N VAL A 77 5.30 -24.40 1.71
CA VAL A 77 3.90 -24.76 1.99
C VAL A 77 3.70 -24.97 3.50
N ASP A 78 4.76 -25.42 4.19
CA ASP A 78 4.78 -25.63 5.64
C ASP A 78 5.01 -24.33 6.44
N ALA A 79 5.51 -23.26 5.80
CA ALA A 79 5.85 -22.00 6.45
C ALA A 79 4.66 -21.04 6.63
N THR A 80 3.48 -21.36 6.07
CA THR A 80 2.28 -20.50 6.10
C THR A 80 1.79 -20.16 7.52
N THR A 81 2.24 -20.89 8.55
CA THR A 81 1.83 -20.67 9.95
C THR A 81 2.75 -19.75 10.75
N ALA A 82 3.95 -19.41 10.27
CA ALA A 82 4.90 -18.63 11.04
C ALA A 82 5.18 -17.28 10.37
N ILE A 83 4.27 -16.33 10.55
CA ILE A 83 4.71 -14.94 10.69
C ILE A 83 5.53 -14.94 12.00
N PRO A 84 6.87 -14.81 12.00
CA PRO A 84 7.53 -14.45 13.24
C PRO A 84 6.90 -13.12 13.62
N ALA A 85 6.24 -13.06 14.78
CA ALA A 85 5.72 -11.82 15.33
C ALA A 85 6.85 -10.80 15.22
N ALA A 86 6.73 -9.87 14.27
CA ALA A 86 7.71 -8.84 14.06
C ALA A 86 7.86 -8.18 15.42
N ALA A 87 9.05 -8.34 16.03
CA ALA A 87 9.33 -7.79 17.34
C ALA A 87 8.90 -6.33 17.31
N ALA A 88 7.82 -6.03 18.02
CA ALA A 88 7.25 -4.71 18.08
C ALA A 88 8.36 -3.79 18.60
N ALA A 89 8.87 -2.91 17.74
CA ALA A 89 9.74 -1.84 18.19
C ALA A 89 8.93 -1.00 19.19
N PRO A 90 9.31 -0.93 20.47
CA PRO A 90 8.62 -0.05 21.41
C PRO A 90 8.98 1.38 21.04
N GLY A 91 8.03 2.17 20.54
CA GLY A 91 8.23 3.63 20.45
C GLY A 91 7.61 4.40 19.31
N ALA A 92 6.79 3.83 18.43
CA ALA A 92 6.01 4.63 17.49
C ALA A 92 4.67 5.05 18.11
N ALA A 93 4.73 5.83 19.20
CA ALA A 93 3.55 6.54 19.69
C ALA A 93 3.14 7.56 18.62
N ILE A 94 2.06 7.27 17.90
CA ILE A 94 1.40 8.25 17.04
C ILE A 94 0.90 9.36 17.97
N PRO A 95 1.43 10.59 17.89
CA PRO A 95 0.90 11.67 18.72
C PRO A 95 -0.58 11.90 18.34
N PRO A 96 -1.48 12.16 19.31
CA PRO A 96 -2.86 12.50 19.00
C PRO A 96 -2.87 13.73 18.08
N PRO A 97 -3.85 13.83 17.15
CA PRO A 97 -3.93 14.95 16.23
C PRO A 97 -4.00 16.26 17.02
N GLN A 98 -2.96 17.08 16.91
CA GLN A 98 -2.95 18.38 17.57
C GLN A 98 -3.99 19.28 16.92
N SER A 99 -4.88 19.85 17.74
CA SER A 99 -5.87 20.82 17.27
C SER A 99 -5.17 22.06 16.70
N PRO A 100 -5.66 22.63 15.59
CA PRO A 100 -5.04 23.81 15.01
C PRO A 100 -5.08 24.99 16.01
N PRO A 101 -4.03 25.82 16.07
CA PRO A 101 -4.02 26.99 16.94
C PRO A 101 -5.16 27.94 16.55
N PRO A 102 -5.82 28.60 17.53
CA PRO A 102 -6.89 29.54 17.24
C PRO A 102 -6.37 30.66 16.35
N GLY A 103 -6.99 30.80 15.17
CA GLY A 103 -6.60 31.78 14.16
C GLY A 103 -6.63 33.20 14.74
N ARG A 104 -5.49 33.91 14.64
CA ARG A 104 -5.44 35.35 14.91
C ARG A 104 -6.36 36.04 13.90
N ARG A 105 -7.51 36.54 14.35
CA ARG A 105 -8.34 37.48 13.59
C ARG A 105 -7.46 38.68 13.23
N SER A 106 -7.03 38.78 11.98
CA SER A 106 -6.48 40.03 11.46
C SER A 106 -7.62 41.04 11.42
N ALA A 107 -7.50 42.09 12.24
CA ALA A 107 -8.40 43.21 12.23
C ALA A 107 -8.34 43.87 10.84
N ARG A 108 -9.43 43.75 10.08
CA ARG A 108 -9.66 44.47 8.83
C ARG A 108 -9.72 45.97 9.15
N ARG A 109 -8.62 46.69 8.98
CA ARG A 109 -8.60 48.15 9.04
C ARG A 109 -9.35 48.66 7.81
N SER A 110 -10.58 49.13 8.00
CA SER A 110 -11.27 49.99 7.04
C SER A 110 -10.49 51.30 6.95
N ARG A 111 -9.95 51.61 5.77
CA ARG A 111 -9.60 52.99 5.42
C ARG A 111 -10.79 53.52 4.61
N GLY A 112 -11.42 54.54 5.15
CA GLY A 112 -12.24 55.48 4.37
C GLY A 112 -11.34 56.48 3.64
#